data_AF-A0A956GXV3-F1
#
_entry.id   AF-A0A956GXV3-F1
#
_cell.length_a   1.000
_cell.length_b   1.000
_cell.length_c   1.000
_cell.angle_alpha   90.00
_cell.angle_beta   90.00
_cell.angle_gamma   90.00
#
_symmetry.space_group_name_H-M   'P 1'
#
loop_
_entity.id
_entity.type
_entity.pdbx_description
1 polymer ?
#
loop_
_entity_poly.entity_id
_entity_poly.type
_entity_poly.pdbx_seq_one_letter_code
_entity_poly.pdbx_strand_id
1 'polypeptide(L)'
;MTSTRPSHRWRLGLQLGLLAGLVLALVTGGEHQPARAGGNCPEEGLCTFKKPNILFVLEYSTAMNQPWTVQQTRWQAAVSAVQQIVAPGGFIDQNAHVAVMRYGHDPEPGVPGTTIPGDSSGLVDGQALDFAWDTAELEYVNCTGQEIIDLLDALPPPLDGAPVGIDPWTKGALDFAAVEIAQTRADHPGDDVDPPTRYYANVLMTGGTWTNADGSSTFGPPEEHPALSAAALLDQDVLTYVFSFNADPQAAMASDEIAAAGATTEALDAQDPDMLEQVLYDLLQSIINIFIDPQCSADLPRAMVLLDG
;
A
#
# COMPACT_ATOMS: atom_id res chain seq x y z
N MET A 1 -20.83 -37.75 -66.35
CA MET A 1 -20.55 -39.17 -66.07
C MET A 1 -20.05 -39.28 -64.64
N THR A 2 -20.73 -40.10 -63.83
CA THR A 2 -20.30 -40.79 -62.58
C THR A 2 -19.67 -39.95 -61.45
N SER A 3 -20.37 -39.77 -60.31
CA SER A 3 -20.30 -40.62 -59.09
C SER A 3 -19.23 -40.07 -58.11
N THR A 4 -19.45 -39.72 -56.84
CA THR A 4 -20.07 -40.45 -55.70
C THR A 4 -20.51 -39.46 -54.58
N ARG A 5 -21.51 -39.85 -53.75
CA ARG A 5 -22.03 -39.19 -52.51
C ARG A 5 -21.17 -39.58 -51.27
N PRO A 6 -21.53 -39.37 -49.95
CA PRO A 6 -22.66 -38.66 -49.29
C PRO A 6 -22.38 -37.93 -47.92
N SER A 7 -23.43 -37.23 -47.41
CA SER A 7 -23.91 -37.08 -46.00
C SER A 7 -23.00 -36.54 -44.88
N HIS A 8 -23.41 -35.61 -44.01
CA HIS A 8 -24.48 -35.72 -42.99
C HIS A 8 -24.83 -34.31 -42.44
N ARG A 9 -26.05 -33.79 -42.62
CA ARG A 9 -27.17 -33.72 -41.63
C ARG A 9 -26.73 -33.31 -40.21
N TRP A 10 -26.81 -32.00 -39.89
CA TRP A 10 -27.87 -31.37 -39.08
C TRP A 10 -28.14 -32.05 -37.73
N ARG A 11 -27.80 -31.35 -36.63
CA ARG A 11 -28.30 -31.61 -35.28
C ARG A 11 -28.85 -30.31 -34.69
N LEU A 12 -30.11 -30.37 -34.31
CA LEU A 12 -30.89 -29.43 -33.52
C LEU A 12 -31.67 -30.28 -32.50
N GLY A 13 -31.75 -29.85 -31.24
CA GLY A 13 -32.51 -30.49 -30.15
C GLY A 13 -31.62 -30.93 -28.98
N LEU A 14 -31.32 -30.11 -27.95
CA LEU A 14 -32.15 -29.72 -26.79
C LEU A 14 -32.51 -30.91 -25.88
N GLN A 15 -31.91 -30.97 -24.66
CA GLN A 15 -32.59 -30.92 -23.35
C GLN A 15 -31.79 -31.56 -22.19
N LEU A 16 -31.55 -30.72 -21.18
CA LEU A 16 -31.75 -30.93 -19.73
C LEU A 16 -31.16 -32.17 -19.03
N GLY A 17 -30.20 -31.90 -18.14
CA GLY A 17 -29.75 -32.73 -17.02
C GLY A 17 -28.67 -31.97 -16.25
N LEU A 18 -29.02 -30.97 -15.43
CA LEU A 18 -29.34 -31.10 -14.01
C LEU A 18 -28.21 -31.78 -13.21
N LEU A 19 -27.35 -30.94 -12.64
CA LEU A 19 -26.88 -31.00 -11.25
C LEU A 19 -26.82 -32.40 -10.61
N ALA A 20 -25.72 -33.12 -10.82
CA ALA A 20 -25.24 -34.13 -9.88
C ALA A 20 -23.81 -34.52 -10.26
N GLY A 21 -22.86 -34.29 -9.35
CA GLY A 21 -21.57 -34.97 -9.40
C GLY A 21 -20.36 -34.06 -9.44
N LEU A 22 -20.03 -33.44 -8.31
CA LEU A 22 -18.65 -33.41 -7.86
C LEU A 22 -18.64 -33.92 -6.42
N VAL A 23 -18.29 -35.20 -6.33
CA VAL A 23 -18.16 -36.00 -5.13
C VAL A 23 -16.87 -35.59 -4.43
N LEU A 24 -17.03 -35.09 -3.20
CA LEU A 24 -16.35 -35.56 -2.00
C LEU A 24 -14.81 -35.70 -2.11
N ALA A 25 -14.10 -34.64 -1.74
CA ALA A 25 -12.79 -34.75 -1.12
C ALA A 25 -12.70 -33.70 0.00
N LEU A 26 -12.10 -34.11 1.13
CA LEU A 26 -11.88 -33.36 2.39
C LEU A 26 -12.93 -33.58 3.47
N VAL A 27 -12.96 -34.82 3.98
CA VAL A 27 -13.33 -35.09 5.39
C VAL A 27 -12.07 -35.61 6.09
N THR A 28 -11.22 -34.68 6.51
CA THR A 28 -10.38 -34.80 7.72
C THR A 28 -10.40 -33.44 8.39
N GLY A 29 -11.56 -33.10 8.95
CA GLY A 29 -11.75 -31.89 9.73
C GLY A 29 -10.97 -32.00 11.04
N GLY A 30 -9.89 -31.23 11.15
CA GLY A 30 -9.68 -30.48 12.39
C GLY A 30 -10.90 -29.58 12.56
N GLU A 31 -11.40 -29.46 13.80
CA GLU A 31 -12.62 -28.74 14.16
C GLU A 31 -12.72 -27.41 13.39
N HIS A 32 -13.51 -27.40 12.32
CA HIS A 32 -13.89 -26.17 11.65
C HIS A 32 -14.86 -25.49 12.58
N GLN A 33 -14.35 -24.51 13.31
CA GLN A 33 -15.24 -23.52 13.92
C GLN A 33 -16.09 -22.91 12.80
N PRO A 34 -17.40 -22.74 13.00
CA PRO A 34 -18.25 -22.10 12.01
C PRO A 34 -17.71 -20.71 11.70
N ALA A 35 -17.70 -20.33 10.43
CA ALA A 35 -17.31 -19.00 9.99
C ALA A 35 -18.11 -17.95 10.78
N ARG A 36 -17.42 -17.24 11.67
CA ARG A 36 -17.92 -16.04 12.32
C ARG A 36 -17.53 -14.86 11.43
N ALA A 37 -18.52 -14.08 11.03
CA ALA A 37 -18.26 -12.72 10.56
C ALA A 37 -17.74 -11.93 11.78
N GLY A 38 -16.47 -11.52 11.71
CA GLY A 38 -15.71 -10.88 12.77
C GLY A 38 -14.86 -11.86 13.60
N GLY A 39 -13.53 -11.65 13.60
CA GLY A 39 -12.63 -12.18 14.63
C GLY A 39 -11.64 -13.25 14.17
N ASN A 40 -10.43 -12.81 13.81
CA ASN A 40 -9.19 -13.04 14.56
C ASN A 40 -8.05 -12.47 13.72
N CYS A 41 -7.50 -11.32 14.13
CA CYS A 41 -6.19 -10.90 13.63
C CYS A 41 -5.20 -12.00 13.96
N PRO A 42 -4.52 -12.59 12.97
CA PRO A 42 -3.49 -13.58 13.26
C PRO A 42 -2.45 -12.95 14.19
N GLU A 43 -2.28 -13.49 15.39
CA GLU A 43 -1.20 -13.08 16.28
C GLU A 43 0.13 -13.62 15.74
N GLU A 44 1.21 -12.87 15.96
CA GLU A 44 2.55 -13.37 15.67
C GLU A 44 2.92 -14.52 16.61
N GLY A 45 3.52 -15.58 16.07
CA GLY A 45 3.90 -16.75 16.84
C GLY A 45 4.86 -17.69 16.09
N LEU A 46 5.08 -18.87 16.67
CA LEU A 46 6.11 -19.84 16.23
C LEU A 46 5.96 -20.35 14.79
N CYS A 47 4.78 -20.21 14.19
CA CYS A 47 4.49 -20.63 12.82
C CYS A 47 3.89 -19.50 11.97
N THR A 48 4.16 -18.25 12.36
CA THR A 48 3.85 -17.07 11.54
C THR A 48 5.14 -16.33 11.22
N PHE A 49 5.04 -15.25 10.44
CA PHE A 49 6.13 -14.31 10.20
C PHE A 49 5.91 -13.05 11.05
N LYS A 50 6.96 -12.24 11.20
CA LYS A 50 6.82 -10.86 11.69
C LYS A 50 6.11 -10.04 10.62
N LYS A 51 4.96 -9.48 10.97
CA LYS A 51 4.16 -8.62 10.10
C LYS A 51 4.99 -7.42 9.64
N PRO A 52 5.10 -7.14 8.33
CA PRO A 52 5.73 -5.92 7.87
C PRO A 52 4.95 -4.69 8.34
N ASN A 53 5.68 -3.59 8.55
CA ASN A 53 5.14 -2.26 8.81
C ASN A 53 5.04 -1.51 7.47
N ILE A 54 3.83 -1.16 7.07
CA ILE A 54 3.54 -0.46 5.81
C ILE A 54 3.01 0.93 6.13
N LEU A 55 3.65 1.96 5.58
CA LEU A 55 3.18 3.35 5.69
C LEU A 55 2.62 3.80 4.33
N PHE A 56 1.34 4.14 4.30
CA PHE A 56 0.75 4.85 3.18
C PHE A 56 1.04 6.34 3.30
N VAL A 57 1.77 6.90 2.33
CA VAL A 57 2.15 8.31 2.27
C VAL A 57 1.30 8.97 1.18
N LEU A 58 0.26 9.70 1.58
CA LEU A 58 -0.75 10.22 0.68
C LEU A 58 -0.51 11.70 0.36
N GLU A 59 -0.37 12.02 -0.92
CA GLU A 59 -0.30 13.40 -1.37
C GLU A 59 -1.64 14.11 -1.10
N TYR A 60 -1.60 15.15 -0.28
CA TYR A 60 -2.73 16.01 0.06
C TYR A 60 -2.58 17.40 -0.58
N SER A 61 -2.11 17.43 -1.83
CA SER A 61 -1.93 18.65 -2.61
C SER A 61 -3.18 18.98 -3.44
N THR A 62 -3.31 20.24 -3.86
CA THR A 62 -4.38 20.65 -4.77
C THR A 62 -4.24 20.07 -6.18
N ALA A 63 -3.07 19.53 -6.54
CA ALA A 63 -2.91 18.75 -7.78
C ALA A 63 -3.70 17.42 -7.73
N MET A 64 -3.98 16.91 -6.54
CA MET A 64 -4.80 15.70 -6.35
C MET A 64 -6.30 15.96 -6.50
N ASN A 65 -6.73 17.23 -6.54
CA ASN A 65 -8.12 17.60 -6.88
C ASN A 65 -8.40 17.55 -8.38
N GLN A 66 -7.37 17.38 -9.22
CA GLN A 66 -7.56 17.28 -10.65
C GLN A 66 -8.33 16.00 -11.02
N PRO A 67 -9.12 16.03 -12.11
CA PRO A 67 -9.81 14.84 -12.59
C PRO A 67 -8.84 13.69 -12.85
N TRP A 68 -9.19 12.52 -12.33
CA TRP A 68 -8.58 11.24 -12.70
C TRP A 68 -9.47 10.52 -13.72
N THR A 69 -10.79 10.53 -13.47
CA THR A 69 -11.82 10.17 -14.43
C THR A 69 -12.86 11.28 -14.55
N VAL A 70 -13.90 11.05 -15.35
CA VAL A 70 -15.07 11.94 -15.41
C VAL A 70 -15.86 11.99 -14.10
N GLN A 71 -15.72 11.01 -13.21
CA GLN A 71 -16.48 10.93 -11.95
C GLN A 71 -15.62 11.05 -10.69
N GLN A 72 -14.29 10.97 -10.81
CA GLN A 72 -13.38 10.92 -9.67
C GLN A 72 -12.16 11.83 -9.85
N THR A 73 -11.71 12.44 -8.76
CA THR A 73 -10.41 13.11 -8.67
C THR A 73 -9.30 12.12 -8.36
N ARG A 74 -8.03 12.54 -8.51
CA ARG A 74 -6.86 11.73 -8.15
C ARG A 74 -6.83 11.42 -6.65
N TRP A 75 -7.23 12.37 -5.80
CA TRP A 75 -7.40 12.16 -4.36
C TRP A 75 -8.39 11.02 -4.08
N GLN A 76 -9.56 11.05 -4.71
CA GLN A 76 -10.58 10.01 -4.54
C GLN A 76 -10.09 8.65 -5.03
N ALA A 77 -9.32 8.62 -6.13
CA ALA A 77 -8.72 7.40 -6.66
C ALA A 77 -7.68 6.81 -5.69
N ALA A 78 -6.79 7.65 -5.14
CA ALA A 78 -5.77 7.25 -4.18
C ALA A 78 -6.41 6.72 -2.88
N VAL A 79 -7.39 7.44 -2.33
CA VAL A 79 -8.16 6.98 -1.16
C VAL A 79 -8.84 5.63 -1.45
N SER A 80 -9.52 5.49 -2.59
CA SER A 80 -10.20 4.24 -2.96
C SER A 80 -9.22 3.07 -3.10
N ALA A 81 -8.00 3.33 -3.57
CA ALA A 81 -6.95 2.32 -3.67
C ALA A 81 -6.46 1.86 -2.28
N VAL A 82 -6.22 2.79 -1.34
CA VAL A 82 -5.88 2.41 0.04
C VAL A 82 -7.00 1.58 0.67
N GLN A 83 -8.25 2.06 0.58
CA GLN A 83 -9.42 1.38 1.14
C GLN A 83 -9.58 -0.05 0.60
N GLN A 84 -9.27 -0.28 -0.68
CA GLN A 84 -9.27 -1.62 -1.27
C GLN A 84 -8.14 -2.51 -0.74
N ILE A 85 -6.93 -1.97 -0.61
CA ILE A 85 -5.77 -2.72 -0.10
C ILE A 85 -5.97 -3.14 1.36
N VAL A 86 -6.46 -2.23 2.18
CA VAL A 86 -6.64 -2.43 3.63
C VAL A 86 -8.00 -3.01 3.99
N ALA A 87 -8.80 -3.45 3.01
CA ALA A 87 -10.17 -3.91 3.23
C ALA A 87 -10.23 -4.97 4.36
N PRO A 88 -11.20 -4.89 5.29
CA PRO A 88 -11.30 -5.79 6.43
C PRO A 88 -11.31 -7.26 6.01
N GLY A 89 -10.45 -8.06 6.65
CA GLY A 89 -10.24 -9.47 6.32
C GLY A 89 -9.39 -9.72 5.07
N GLY A 90 -8.90 -8.66 4.42
CA GLY A 90 -7.91 -8.72 3.34
C GLY A 90 -6.52 -9.11 3.84
N PHE A 91 -5.61 -9.34 2.89
CA PHE A 91 -4.25 -9.78 3.22
C PHE A 91 -3.51 -8.76 4.09
N ILE A 92 -3.51 -7.48 3.70
CA ILE A 92 -2.79 -6.41 4.41
C ILE A 92 -3.38 -6.18 5.80
N ASP A 93 -4.71 -6.11 5.91
CA ASP A 93 -5.41 -5.97 7.19
C ASP A 93 -5.01 -7.06 8.21
N GLN A 94 -4.89 -8.30 7.75
CA GLN A 94 -4.56 -9.43 8.64
C GLN A 94 -3.07 -9.59 8.91
N ASN A 95 -2.21 -9.24 7.95
CA ASN A 95 -0.81 -9.68 7.93
C ASN A 95 0.23 -8.56 7.92
N ALA A 96 -0.18 -7.29 8.00
CA ALA A 96 0.71 -6.15 8.12
C ALA A 96 0.24 -5.24 9.26
N HIS A 97 1.15 -4.45 9.81
CA HIS A 97 0.78 -3.24 10.54
C HIS A 97 0.73 -2.09 9.54
N VAL A 98 -0.33 -1.28 9.62
CA VAL A 98 -0.57 -0.22 8.65
C VAL A 98 -0.60 1.12 9.35
N ALA A 99 0.19 2.06 8.85
CA ALA A 99 0.14 3.47 9.18
C ALA A 99 -0.29 4.28 7.94
N VAL A 100 -0.85 5.46 8.18
CA VAL A 100 -1.31 6.39 7.15
C VAL A 100 -0.87 7.80 7.52
N MET A 101 -0.23 8.47 6.57
CA MET A 101 0.07 9.89 6.67
C MET A 101 -0.37 10.65 5.43
N ARG A 102 -0.62 11.94 5.60
CA ARG A 102 -0.84 12.91 4.52
C ARG A 102 0.26 13.95 4.51
N TYR A 103 0.52 14.49 3.32
CA TYR A 103 1.50 15.55 3.16
C TYR A 103 1.09 16.64 2.17
N GLY A 104 1.59 17.84 2.43
CA GLY A 104 1.59 19.01 1.56
C GLY A 104 2.91 19.77 1.75
N HIS A 105 2.91 21.07 1.45
CA HIS A 105 4.04 21.96 1.69
C HIS A 105 3.96 22.57 3.10
N ASP A 106 5.11 23.00 3.63
CA ASP A 106 5.20 23.84 4.82
C ASP A 106 5.25 25.31 4.39
N PRO A 107 4.24 26.14 4.68
CA PRO A 107 4.20 27.52 4.19
C PRO A 107 5.30 28.43 4.77
N GLU A 108 5.96 28.03 5.86
CA GLU A 108 7.10 28.78 6.42
C GLU A 108 8.18 27.82 6.97
N PRO A 109 8.99 27.20 6.09
CA PRO A 109 9.95 26.19 6.48
C PRO A 109 10.92 26.67 7.57
N GLY A 110 11.03 25.87 8.64
CA GLY A 110 11.88 26.16 9.79
C GLY A 110 11.18 26.93 10.92
N VAL A 111 9.90 27.28 10.76
CA VAL A 111 9.02 27.72 11.84
C VAL A 111 8.13 26.55 12.26
N PRO A 112 8.26 26.03 13.49
CA PRO A 112 7.40 24.92 13.93
C PRO A 112 5.95 25.33 14.12
N GLY A 113 5.02 24.41 13.82
CA GLY A 113 3.59 24.59 14.04
C GLY A 113 2.89 25.42 12.96
N THR A 114 3.45 25.49 11.75
CA THR A 114 2.83 26.21 10.63
C THR A 114 1.61 25.44 10.12
N THR A 115 0.59 26.20 9.71
CA THR A 115 -0.64 25.66 9.13
C THR A 115 -0.93 26.37 7.82
N ILE A 116 -1.51 25.67 6.85
CA ILE A 116 -1.85 26.27 5.56
C ILE A 116 -3.14 27.10 5.69
N PRO A 117 -3.16 28.38 5.27
CA PRO A 117 -4.36 29.21 5.35
C PRO A 117 -5.56 28.60 4.60
N GLY A 118 -6.66 28.42 5.31
CA GLY A 118 -7.89 27.85 4.74
C GLY A 118 -7.92 26.33 4.72
N ASP A 119 -6.82 25.65 5.08
CA ASP A 119 -6.83 24.20 5.27
C ASP A 119 -7.41 23.86 6.66
N SER A 120 -8.44 23.02 6.67
CA SER A 120 -9.03 22.45 7.89
C SER A 120 -8.64 21.00 8.11
N SER A 121 -7.75 20.45 7.27
CA SER A 121 -7.40 19.04 7.30
C SER A 121 -6.50 18.64 8.47
N GLY A 122 -5.88 19.63 9.14
CA GLY A 122 -4.99 19.40 10.27
C GLY A 122 -3.53 19.15 9.90
N LEU A 123 -3.12 19.43 8.66
CA LEU A 123 -1.69 19.45 8.31
C LEU A 123 -0.96 20.51 9.15
N VAL A 124 0.15 20.10 9.74
CA VAL A 124 1.06 20.95 10.49
C VAL A 124 2.48 20.73 9.97
N ASP A 125 3.21 21.81 9.67
CA ASP A 125 4.55 21.73 9.07
C ASP A 125 4.57 20.89 7.78
N GLY A 126 3.46 20.94 7.04
CA GLY A 126 3.24 20.19 5.81
C GLY A 126 2.90 18.70 5.98
N GLN A 127 2.75 18.17 7.20
CA GLN A 127 2.55 16.74 7.44
C GLN A 127 1.37 16.47 8.40
N ALA A 128 0.78 15.29 8.31
CA ALA A 128 -0.12 14.72 9.32
C ALA A 128 0.05 13.20 9.37
N LEU A 129 0.42 12.65 10.51
CA LEU A 129 0.32 11.21 10.77
C LEU A 129 -1.12 10.93 11.24
N ASP A 130 -1.96 10.51 10.31
CA ASP A 130 -3.38 10.30 10.58
C ASP A 130 -3.63 8.97 11.33
N PHE A 131 -2.79 7.97 11.06
CA PHE A 131 -2.84 6.66 11.72
C PHE A 131 -1.42 6.12 11.95
N ALA A 132 -1.05 5.82 13.19
CA ALA A 132 0.26 5.29 13.57
C ALA A 132 0.28 3.75 13.59
N TRP A 133 1.47 3.14 13.54
CA TRP A 133 1.59 1.69 13.64
C TRP A 133 1.28 1.14 15.03
N ASP A 134 1.57 1.93 16.06
CA ASP A 134 1.46 1.53 17.45
C ASP A 134 0.75 2.58 18.31
N THR A 135 0.37 2.11 19.50
CA THR A 135 -0.31 2.91 20.52
C THR A 135 0.69 3.64 21.42
N ALA A 136 0.20 4.55 22.25
CA ALA A 136 1.03 5.22 23.26
C ALA A 136 1.66 4.23 24.29
N GLU A 137 1.07 3.05 24.43
CA GLU A 137 1.58 1.95 25.23
C GLU A 137 2.63 1.09 24.50
N LEU A 138 3.02 1.48 23.28
CA LEU A 138 3.97 0.79 22.41
C LEU A 138 3.49 -0.60 21.99
N GLU A 139 2.17 -0.74 21.77
CA GLU A 139 1.57 -1.96 21.22
C GLU A 139 1.20 -1.73 19.75
N TYR A 140 1.64 -2.62 18.86
CA TYR A 140 1.23 -2.58 17.46
C TYR A 140 -0.29 -2.74 17.30
N VAL A 141 -0.89 -1.86 16.50
CA VAL A 141 -2.32 -1.93 16.19
C VAL A 141 -2.54 -2.91 15.03
N ASN A 142 -3.48 -3.84 15.21
CA ASN A 142 -3.73 -4.96 14.31
C ASN A 142 -5.14 -4.92 13.72
N CYS A 143 -5.30 -5.38 12.48
CA CYS A 143 -6.55 -5.32 11.70
C CYS A 143 -7.25 -3.97 11.72
N THR A 144 -6.49 -2.96 11.31
CA THR A 144 -6.90 -1.56 11.33
C THR A 144 -7.68 -1.16 10.08
N GLY A 145 -7.99 -2.11 9.19
CA GLY A 145 -8.59 -1.85 7.89
C GLY A 145 -9.87 -1.01 7.96
N GLN A 146 -10.79 -1.34 8.88
CA GLN A 146 -12.02 -0.57 9.04
C GLN A 146 -11.76 0.82 9.63
N GLU A 147 -10.85 0.94 10.60
CA GLU A 147 -10.51 2.22 11.24
C GLU A 147 -9.85 3.17 10.23
N ILE A 148 -8.97 2.64 9.37
CA ILE A 148 -8.35 3.40 8.28
C ILE A 148 -9.38 3.80 7.23
N ILE A 149 -10.31 2.92 6.87
CA ILE A 149 -11.40 3.28 5.92
C ILE A 149 -12.25 4.41 6.50
N ASP A 150 -12.69 4.28 7.75
CA ASP A 150 -13.52 5.29 8.42
C ASP A 150 -12.78 6.64 8.54
N LEU A 151 -11.47 6.58 8.81
CA LEU A 151 -10.60 7.76 8.82
C LEU A 151 -10.54 8.43 7.45
N LEU A 152 -10.30 7.66 6.39
CA LEU A 152 -10.18 8.18 5.03
C LEU A 152 -11.51 8.74 4.49
N ASP A 153 -12.64 8.11 4.83
CA ASP A 153 -13.98 8.59 4.48
C ASP A 153 -14.34 9.92 5.16
N ALA A 154 -13.78 10.18 6.34
CA ALA A 154 -14.00 11.42 7.08
C ALA A 154 -13.17 12.60 6.56
N LEU A 155 -12.12 12.34 5.77
CA LEU A 155 -11.21 13.38 5.29
C LEU A 155 -11.79 14.09 4.05
N PRO A 156 -11.90 15.44 4.08
CA PRO A 156 -12.28 16.18 2.89
C PRO A 156 -11.16 16.10 1.83
N PRO A 157 -11.47 16.37 0.55
CA PRO A 157 -10.42 16.57 -0.45
C PRO A 157 -9.50 17.74 -0.09
N PRO A 158 -8.25 17.76 -0.58
CA PRO A 158 -7.30 18.84 -0.33
C PRO A 158 -7.92 20.23 -0.48
N LEU A 159 -7.84 21.05 0.57
CA LEU A 159 -8.38 22.41 0.60
C LEU A 159 -9.85 22.48 0.10
N ASP A 160 -10.69 21.53 0.52
CA ASP A 160 -12.09 21.36 0.12
C ASP A 160 -12.31 21.30 -1.41
N GLY A 161 -11.34 20.75 -2.14
CA GLY A 161 -11.41 20.61 -3.59
C GLY A 161 -10.96 21.86 -4.36
N ALA A 162 -10.28 22.81 -3.69
CA ALA A 162 -9.77 24.00 -4.36
C ALA A 162 -8.74 23.64 -5.46
N PRO A 163 -8.69 24.41 -6.56
CA PRO A 163 -7.81 24.11 -7.69
C PRO A 163 -6.34 24.44 -7.43
N VAL A 164 -6.05 25.26 -6.42
CA VAL A 164 -4.71 25.75 -6.05
C VAL A 164 -4.67 26.01 -4.54
N GLY A 165 -3.48 25.90 -3.93
CA GLY A 165 -3.24 26.36 -2.55
C GLY A 165 -2.41 25.43 -1.69
N ILE A 166 -2.35 24.14 -2.01
CA ILE A 166 -1.44 23.18 -1.35
C ILE A 166 -0.55 22.56 -2.42
N ASP A 167 0.75 22.75 -2.29
CA ASP A 167 1.79 22.16 -3.14
C ASP A 167 2.39 20.88 -2.53
N PRO A 168 2.92 19.94 -3.35
CA PRO A 168 3.42 18.65 -2.90
C PRO A 168 4.91 18.65 -2.51
N TRP A 169 5.24 18.87 -1.23
CA TRP A 169 6.60 18.71 -0.72
C TRP A 169 6.92 17.23 -0.40
N THR A 170 7.07 16.42 -1.45
CA THR A 170 7.26 14.97 -1.34
C THR A 170 8.52 14.57 -0.58
N LYS A 171 9.61 15.36 -0.67
CA LYS A 171 10.83 15.07 0.09
C LYS A 171 10.59 15.16 1.60
N GLY A 172 9.90 16.21 2.06
CA GLY A 172 9.55 16.36 3.48
C GLY A 172 8.69 15.21 4.00
N ALA A 173 7.79 14.67 3.17
CA ALA A 173 6.99 13.50 3.53
C ALA A 173 7.84 12.24 3.75
N LEU A 174 8.81 11.97 2.87
CA LEU A 174 9.72 10.84 3.03
C LEU A 174 10.72 11.03 4.18
N ASP A 175 11.14 12.27 4.44
CA ASP A 175 11.94 12.59 5.62
C ASP A 175 11.14 12.36 6.91
N PHE A 176 9.87 12.75 6.95
CA PHE A 176 8.96 12.49 8.06
C PHE A 176 8.74 10.98 8.26
N ALA A 177 8.52 10.22 7.18
CA ALA A 177 8.43 8.77 7.22
C ALA A 177 9.69 8.13 7.84
N ALA A 178 10.88 8.62 7.50
CA ALA A 178 12.13 8.14 8.11
C ALA A 178 12.18 8.38 9.62
N VAL A 179 11.68 9.52 10.09
CA VAL A 179 11.57 9.82 11.53
C VAL A 179 10.59 8.88 12.22
N GLU A 180 9.42 8.67 11.65
CA GLU A 180 8.39 7.77 12.20
C GLU A 180 8.88 6.32 12.28
N ILE A 181 9.55 5.83 11.24
CA ILE A 181 10.16 4.50 11.21
C ILE A 181 11.25 4.38 12.29
N ALA A 182 12.11 5.38 12.41
CA ALA A 182 13.17 5.38 13.42
C ALA A 182 12.59 5.38 14.85
N GLN A 183 11.50 6.12 15.07
CA GLN A 183 10.78 6.14 16.34
C GLN A 183 10.17 4.77 16.64
N THR A 184 9.47 4.17 15.68
CA THR A 184 8.88 2.83 15.83
C THR A 184 9.95 1.77 16.13
N ARG A 185 11.12 1.80 15.47
CA ARG A 185 12.22 0.88 15.79
C ARG A 185 12.75 1.08 17.21
N ALA A 186 12.79 2.33 17.69
CA ALA A 186 13.21 2.63 19.06
C ALA A 186 12.20 2.14 20.10
N ASP A 187 10.92 2.19 19.78
CA ASP A 187 9.82 1.72 20.63
C ASP A 187 9.74 0.18 20.66
N HIS A 188 10.14 -0.48 19.57
CA HIS A 188 10.14 -1.95 19.41
C HIS A 188 11.56 -2.52 19.19
N PRO A 189 12.51 -2.36 20.14
CA PRO A 189 13.91 -2.75 19.94
C PRO A 189 14.11 -4.26 19.75
N GLY A 190 13.12 -5.08 20.10
CA GLY A 190 13.10 -6.53 19.85
C GLY A 190 13.01 -6.90 18.36
N ASP A 191 12.51 -5.99 17.52
CA ASP A 191 12.30 -6.26 16.12
C ASP A 191 13.57 -6.29 15.29
N ASP A 192 14.60 -5.56 15.72
CA ASP A 192 15.88 -5.44 15.01
C ASP A 192 16.95 -6.43 15.49
N VAL A 193 16.75 -7.08 16.64
CA VAL A 193 17.75 -7.97 17.26
C VAL A 193 17.54 -9.45 16.95
N ASP A 194 16.29 -9.89 16.80
CA ASP A 194 15.94 -11.29 16.56
C ASP A 194 15.56 -11.49 15.08
N PRO A 195 16.39 -12.14 14.26
CA PRO A 195 16.07 -12.36 12.85
C PRO A 195 14.86 -13.30 12.66
N PRO A 196 14.01 -13.08 11.64
CA PRO A 196 14.11 -11.99 10.66
C PRO A 196 13.77 -10.63 11.29
N THR A 197 14.46 -9.57 10.87
CA THR A 197 14.14 -8.20 11.29
C THR A 197 12.76 -7.82 10.76
N ARG A 198 12.04 -6.96 11.48
CA ARG A 198 10.74 -6.47 10.98
C ARG A 198 10.97 -5.59 9.76
N TYR A 199 10.25 -5.90 8.69
CA TYR A 199 10.34 -5.14 7.45
C TYR A 199 9.53 -3.85 7.52
N TYR A 200 10.03 -2.82 6.84
CA TYR A 200 9.36 -1.54 6.67
C TYR A 200 9.25 -1.21 5.18
N ALA A 201 8.10 -0.69 4.77
CA ALA A 201 7.89 -0.20 3.42
C ALA A 201 7.01 1.06 3.40
N ASN A 202 7.34 1.98 2.51
CA ASN A 202 6.53 3.13 2.19
C ASN A 202 5.76 2.86 0.88
N VAL A 203 4.48 3.24 0.87
CA VAL A 203 3.65 3.30 -0.34
C VAL A 203 3.26 4.75 -0.56
N LEU A 204 4.05 5.43 -1.40
CA LEU A 204 3.83 6.81 -1.80
C LEU A 204 2.74 6.89 -2.87
N MET A 205 1.69 7.66 -2.63
CA MET A 205 0.59 7.88 -3.57
C MET A 205 0.58 9.35 -3.98
N THR A 206 1.00 9.62 -5.21
CA THR A 206 1.36 10.98 -5.65
C THR A 206 0.83 11.32 -7.05
N GLY A 207 0.62 12.61 -7.28
CA GLY A 207 0.45 13.18 -8.61
C GLY A 207 1.78 13.35 -9.36
N GLY A 208 2.92 12.89 -8.81
CA GLY A 208 4.25 12.83 -9.42
C GLY A 208 4.98 14.16 -9.54
N THR A 209 4.26 15.29 -9.48
CA THR A 209 4.87 16.61 -9.31
C THR A 209 5.32 16.77 -7.86
N TRP A 210 6.53 17.32 -7.65
CA TRP A 210 7.04 17.66 -6.33
C TRP A 210 7.58 19.10 -6.31
N THR A 211 7.58 19.71 -5.14
CA THR A 211 8.11 21.06 -4.89
C THR A 211 9.16 21.06 -3.78
N ASN A 212 9.84 22.19 -3.62
CA ASN A 212 10.54 22.50 -2.38
C ASN A 212 9.57 22.68 -1.20
N ALA A 213 10.14 22.86 0.00
CA ALA A 213 9.42 22.92 1.26
C ALA A 213 8.27 23.92 1.31
N ASP A 214 8.47 25.14 0.78
CA ASP A 214 7.46 26.21 0.78
C ASP A 214 6.51 26.19 -0.42
N GLY A 215 6.64 25.20 -1.31
CA GLY A 215 5.81 25.11 -2.52
C GLY A 215 6.18 26.11 -3.62
N SER A 216 7.16 27.01 -3.42
CA SER A 216 7.44 28.08 -4.37
C SER A 216 8.17 27.65 -5.65
N SER A 217 8.80 26.46 -5.63
CA SER A 217 9.60 25.92 -6.73
C SER A 217 9.22 24.48 -7.04
N THR A 218 8.75 24.24 -8.27
CA THR A 218 8.44 22.90 -8.77
C THR A 218 9.67 22.26 -9.40
N PHE A 219 9.91 20.98 -9.10
CA PHE A 219 11.07 20.23 -9.58
C PHE A 219 12.42 20.89 -9.27
N GLY A 220 12.48 21.64 -8.16
CA GLY A 220 13.70 22.28 -7.73
C GLY A 220 13.56 22.91 -6.34
N PRO A 221 14.70 23.25 -5.71
CA PRO A 221 16.06 22.99 -6.18
C PRO A 221 16.45 21.49 -6.05
N PRO A 222 17.57 21.04 -6.64
CA PRO A 222 17.94 19.61 -6.67
C PRO A 222 18.09 18.95 -5.29
N GLU A 223 18.44 19.70 -4.26
CA GLU A 223 18.51 19.22 -2.87
C GLU A 223 17.13 18.89 -2.27
N GLU A 224 16.05 19.39 -2.87
CA GLU A 224 14.66 19.07 -2.51
C GLU A 224 14.12 17.87 -3.30
N HIS A 225 14.97 17.19 -4.06
CA HIS A 225 14.53 16.03 -4.84
C HIS A 225 14.16 14.84 -3.91
N PRO A 226 12.92 14.32 -3.96
CA PRO A 226 12.44 13.25 -3.07
C PRO A 226 13.21 11.93 -3.20
N ALA A 227 13.79 11.63 -4.37
CA ALA A 227 14.65 10.47 -4.55
C ALA A 227 15.85 10.42 -3.58
N LEU A 228 16.31 11.58 -3.08
CA LEU A 228 17.36 11.63 -2.06
C LEU A 228 16.90 10.97 -0.75
N SER A 229 15.66 11.25 -0.33
CA SER A 229 15.06 10.66 0.87
C SER A 229 14.69 9.20 0.66
N ALA A 230 14.18 8.83 -0.52
CA ALA A 230 13.94 7.42 -0.86
C ALA A 230 15.23 6.58 -0.82
N ALA A 231 16.36 7.10 -1.33
CA ALA A 231 17.65 6.44 -1.24
C ALA A 231 18.15 6.32 0.22
N ALA A 232 17.98 7.37 1.03
CA ALA A 232 18.36 7.33 2.45
C ALA A 232 17.50 6.36 3.28
N LEU A 233 16.24 6.17 2.90
CA LEU A 233 15.35 5.14 3.45
C LEU A 233 15.80 3.74 3.02
N LEU A 234 16.20 3.56 1.77
CA LEU A 234 16.75 2.30 1.28
C LEU A 234 18.04 1.90 2.01
N ASP A 235 18.92 2.85 2.33
CA ASP A 235 20.11 2.61 3.16
C ASP A 235 19.79 2.09 4.58
N GLN A 236 18.52 2.19 4.99
CA GLN A 236 17.97 1.67 6.26
C GLN A 236 17.06 0.44 6.04
N ASP A 237 17.17 -0.22 4.89
CA ASP A 237 16.37 -1.37 4.46
C ASP A 237 14.86 -1.08 4.36
N VAL A 238 14.49 0.16 4.00
CA VAL A 238 13.09 0.55 3.76
C VAL A 238 12.82 0.74 2.27
N LEU A 239 11.91 -0.06 1.72
CA LEU A 239 11.50 0.08 0.31
C LEU A 239 10.50 1.24 0.14
N THR A 240 10.52 1.89 -1.03
CA THR A 240 9.53 2.93 -1.37
C THR A 240 8.84 2.59 -2.69
N TYR A 241 7.61 2.11 -2.60
CA TYR A 241 6.71 1.92 -3.73
C TYR A 241 6.04 3.24 -4.07
N VAL A 242 5.93 3.57 -5.36
CA VAL A 242 5.33 4.83 -5.82
C VAL A 242 4.17 4.55 -6.74
N PHE A 243 2.99 5.08 -6.42
CA PHE A 243 1.80 5.12 -7.28
C PHE A 243 1.71 6.51 -7.90
N SER A 244 1.75 6.59 -9.24
CA SER A 244 1.59 7.84 -9.98
C SER A 244 0.19 7.97 -10.55
N PHE A 245 -0.54 9.01 -10.15
CA PHE A 245 -1.91 9.30 -10.61
C PHE A 245 -1.97 10.36 -11.72
N ASN A 246 -0.82 10.82 -12.21
CA ASN A 246 -0.73 11.90 -13.17
C ASN A 246 -0.12 11.45 -14.48
N ALA A 247 -0.81 11.75 -15.58
CA ALA A 247 -0.40 11.43 -16.94
C ALA A 247 0.65 12.39 -17.52
N ASP A 248 1.08 13.40 -16.75
CA ASP A 248 2.14 14.31 -17.19
C ASP A 248 3.49 13.57 -17.30
N PRO A 249 4.18 13.62 -18.45
CA PRO A 249 5.44 12.89 -18.63
C PRO A 249 6.55 13.28 -17.67
N GLN A 250 6.61 14.55 -17.24
CA GLN A 250 7.63 15.01 -16.31
C GLN A 250 7.33 14.52 -14.89
N ALA A 251 6.06 14.52 -14.48
CA ALA A 251 5.61 13.93 -13.23
C ALA A 251 5.82 12.39 -13.19
N ALA A 252 5.59 11.70 -14.30
CA ALA A 252 5.85 10.27 -14.43
C ALA A 252 7.35 9.97 -14.26
N MET A 253 8.22 10.69 -14.99
CA MET A 253 9.68 10.56 -14.84
C MET A 253 10.15 10.80 -13.40
N ALA A 254 9.63 11.85 -12.74
CA ALA A 254 9.98 12.13 -11.35
C ALA A 254 9.52 11.01 -10.41
N SER A 255 8.36 10.41 -10.66
CA SER A 255 7.87 9.26 -9.88
C SER A 255 8.75 8.03 -10.06
N ASP A 256 9.17 7.75 -11.30
CA ASP A 256 10.11 6.65 -11.61
C ASP A 256 11.46 6.86 -10.92
N GLU A 257 11.98 8.08 -10.88
CA GLU A 257 13.23 8.41 -10.19
C GLU A 257 13.13 8.14 -8.68
N ILE A 258 11.98 8.42 -8.04
CA ILE A 258 11.73 8.10 -6.63
C ILE A 258 11.65 6.58 -6.43
N ALA A 259 10.87 5.88 -7.26
CA ALA A 259 10.72 4.43 -7.20
C ALA A 259 12.05 3.68 -7.39
N ALA A 260 12.85 4.11 -8.36
CA ALA A 260 14.18 3.57 -8.62
C ALA A 260 15.11 3.78 -7.41
N ALA A 261 15.09 4.97 -6.81
CA ALA A 261 15.87 5.25 -5.60
C ALA A 261 15.38 4.44 -4.38
N GLY A 262 14.09 4.11 -4.33
CA GLY A 262 13.46 3.24 -3.33
C GLY A 262 13.54 1.73 -3.62
N ALA A 263 14.35 1.32 -4.61
CA ALA A 263 14.55 -0.07 -5.07
C ALA A 263 13.31 -0.79 -5.66
N THR A 264 12.26 -0.06 -6.05
CA THR A 264 11.08 -0.65 -6.73
C THR A 264 11.11 -0.51 -8.25
N THR A 265 12.24 -0.05 -8.81
CA THR A 265 12.55 0.08 -10.24
C THR A 265 11.79 1.18 -10.98
N GLU A 266 10.47 1.14 -10.98
CA GLU A 266 9.61 2.10 -11.67
C GLU A 266 8.36 2.40 -10.85
N ALA A 267 7.73 3.54 -11.10
CA ALA A 267 6.47 3.87 -10.46
C ALA A 267 5.36 2.98 -11.04
N LEU A 268 4.48 2.57 -10.14
CA LEU A 268 3.25 1.88 -10.46
C LEU A 268 2.28 2.87 -11.11
N ASP A 269 1.95 2.61 -12.38
CA ASP A 269 1.11 3.48 -13.18
C ASP A 269 -0.36 3.38 -12.77
N ALA A 270 -0.82 4.33 -11.95
CA ALA A 270 -2.17 4.41 -11.44
C ALA A 270 -3.02 5.44 -12.21
N GLN A 271 -2.58 5.88 -13.40
CA GLN A 271 -3.33 6.87 -14.19
C GLN A 271 -4.57 6.29 -14.88
N ASP A 272 -4.57 4.97 -15.13
CA ASP A 272 -5.66 4.26 -15.80
C ASP A 272 -6.50 3.45 -14.79
N PRO A 273 -7.81 3.75 -14.64
CA PRO A 273 -8.70 2.99 -13.78
C PRO A 273 -8.74 1.49 -14.07
N ASP A 274 -8.60 1.09 -15.34
CA ASP A 274 -8.64 -0.32 -15.72
C ASP A 274 -7.35 -1.06 -15.28
N MET A 275 -6.27 -0.31 -15.04
CA MET A 275 -4.98 -0.84 -14.58
C MET A 275 -4.83 -0.82 -13.06
N LEU A 276 -5.61 0.02 -12.35
CA LEU A 276 -5.45 0.20 -10.90
C LEU A 276 -5.58 -1.12 -10.14
N GLU A 277 -6.55 -1.97 -10.45
CA GLU A 277 -6.73 -3.27 -9.80
C GLU A 277 -5.51 -4.19 -10.01
N GLN A 278 -4.98 -4.23 -11.22
CA GLN A 278 -3.79 -5.03 -11.55
C GLN A 278 -2.56 -4.51 -10.80
N VAL A 279 -2.38 -3.19 -10.77
CA VAL A 279 -1.28 -2.52 -10.08
C VAL A 279 -1.35 -2.77 -8.57
N LEU A 280 -2.55 -2.72 -7.99
CA LEU A 280 -2.80 -3.06 -6.59
C LEU A 280 -2.44 -4.53 -6.31
N TYR A 281 -2.83 -5.44 -7.21
CA TYR A 281 -2.46 -6.84 -7.12
C TYR A 281 -0.94 -7.04 -7.20
N ASP A 282 -0.24 -6.34 -8.09
CA ASP A 282 1.21 -6.45 -8.24
C ASP A 282 1.97 -5.92 -7.01
N LEU A 283 1.48 -4.84 -6.38
CA LEU A 283 1.96 -4.40 -5.08
C LEU A 283 1.81 -5.51 -4.03
N LEU A 284 0.61 -6.08 -3.91
CA LEU A 284 0.33 -7.14 -2.94
C LEU A 284 1.24 -8.34 -3.16
N GLN A 285 1.45 -8.78 -4.41
CA GLN A 285 2.36 -9.87 -4.73
C GLN A 285 3.81 -9.53 -4.41
N SER A 286 4.24 -8.29 -4.66
CA SER A 286 5.58 -7.82 -4.29
C SER A 286 5.80 -7.91 -2.78
N ILE A 287 4.86 -7.38 -1.98
CA ILE A 287 4.89 -7.43 -0.52
C ILE A 287 4.91 -8.89 -0.04
N ILE A 288 4.03 -9.74 -0.58
CA ILE A 288 3.98 -11.16 -0.23
C ILE A 288 5.31 -11.86 -0.51
N ASN A 289 5.89 -11.66 -1.70
CA ASN A 289 7.10 -12.35 -2.12
C ASN A 289 8.37 -11.87 -1.40
N ILE A 290 8.41 -10.60 -0.98
CA ILE A 290 9.57 -10.04 -0.30
C ILE A 290 9.52 -10.32 1.21
N PHE A 291 8.34 -10.23 1.82
CA PHE A 291 8.23 -10.19 3.28
C PHE A 291 7.71 -11.49 3.91
N ILE A 292 7.16 -12.42 3.12
CA ILE A 292 6.68 -13.71 3.64
C ILE A 292 7.65 -14.82 3.26
N ASP A 293 8.48 -15.21 4.23
CA ASP A 293 9.19 -16.49 4.18
C ASP A 293 8.26 -17.60 4.68
N PRO A 294 8.12 -18.76 4.00
CA PRO A 294 7.30 -19.87 4.48
C PRO A 294 7.74 -20.39 5.86
N GLN A 295 7.05 -19.93 6.91
CA GLN A 295 7.17 -20.50 8.25
C GLN A 295 6.22 -21.69 8.40
N CYS A 296 6.75 -22.83 8.82
CA CYS A 296 6.00 -24.09 9.02
C CYS A 296 5.24 -24.61 7.80
N SER A 297 5.82 -24.63 6.59
CA SER A 297 5.24 -25.41 5.49
C SER A 297 5.36 -26.90 5.80
N ALA A 298 4.29 -27.67 5.52
CA ALA A 298 4.30 -29.14 5.68
C ALA A 298 5.34 -29.84 4.78
N ASP A 299 5.99 -29.09 3.88
CA ASP A 299 6.97 -29.53 2.89
C ASP A 299 8.43 -29.27 3.30
N LEU A 300 8.70 -28.79 4.51
CA LEU A 300 10.08 -28.80 5.04
C LEU A 300 10.55 -30.25 5.29
N PRO A 301 11.78 -30.63 4.88
CA PRO A 301 12.27 -31.99 5.05
C PRO A 301 12.35 -32.35 6.54
N ARG A 302 11.70 -33.45 6.92
CA ARG A 302 11.80 -34.03 8.27
C ARG A 302 13.20 -34.64 8.43
N ALA A 303 14.05 -33.99 9.22
CA ALA A 303 15.34 -34.55 9.60
C ALA A 303 15.17 -35.51 10.79
N MET A 304 15.57 -36.76 10.62
CA MET A 304 15.75 -37.71 11.72
C MET A 304 17.26 -37.82 11.99
N VAL A 305 17.70 -37.28 13.13
CA VAL A 305 19.08 -37.42 13.58
C VAL A 305 19.19 -38.73 14.34
N LEU A 306 19.88 -39.70 13.74
CA LEU A 306 20.28 -40.94 14.40
C LEU A 306 21.59 -40.68 15.14
N LEU A 307 21.54 -40.78 16.47
CA LEU A 307 22.73 -40.79 17.30
C LEU A 307 23.21 -42.24 17.47
N ASP A 308 24.51 -42.46 17.28
CA ASP A 308 25.17 -43.73 17.59
C ASP A 308 25.09 -43.98 19.11
N GLY A 309 24.70 -45.19 19.50
CA GLY A 309 24.47 -45.62 20.88
C GLY A 309 25.04 -47.01 21.11
#